data_AF-A0A317I2F9-F1
#
_entry.id   AF-A0A317I2F9-F1
#
_cell.length_a   1.000
_cell.length_b   1.000
_cell.length_c   1.000
_cell.angle_alpha   90.00
_cell.angle_beta   90.00
_cell.angle_gamma   90.00
#
_symmetry.space_group_name_H-M   'P 1'
#
loop_
_entity.id
_entity.type
_entity.pdbx_description
1 polymer ?
#
loop_
_entity_poly.entity_id
_entity_poly.type
_entity_poly.pdbx_seq_one_letter_code
_entity_poly.pdbx_strand_id
1 'polypeptide(L)'
;MKRLILIVLCLAVLAQSALIVDAQTRHRHKSKFGRKARTAAIIAGGAGVGALVGGAKGAAIGAGGAGMYAFNRKAARRHFKGRTRTIGTVASGTALGAGVGGAVGHGRGAAIGAAAGAGGSYLYSRHRRHRRHY
;
A
#
# COMPACT_ATOMS: atom_id res chain seq x y z
N MET A 1 5.78 28.41 -14.11
CA MET A 1 6.64 27.23 -14.40
C MET A 1 6.49 26.12 -13.35
N LYS A 2 6.74 26.36 -12.05
CA LYS A 2 6.66 25.33 -11.00
C LYS A 2 5.29 24.62 -10.88
N ARG A 3 4.18 25.35 -11.11
CA ARG A 3 2.81 24.79 -11.08
C ARG A 3 2.52 23.84 -12.24
N LEU A 4 3.05 24.12 -13.44
CA LEU A 4 2.93 23.23 -14.60
C LEU A 4 3.74 21.95 -14.41
N ILE A 5 4.95 22.05 -13.85
CA ILE A 5 5.77 20.89 -13.51
C ILE A 5 5.05 19.99 -12.50
N LEU A 6 4.40 20.58 -11.50
CA LEU A 6 3.59 19.84 -10.52
C LEU A 6 2.40 19.12 -11.15
N ILE A 7 1.70 19.77 -12.10
CA ILE A 7 0.56 19.17 -12.81
C ILE A 7 1.02 18.01 -13.70
N VAL A 8 2.11 18.19 -14.44
CA VAL A 8 2.71 17.15 -15.29
C VAL A 8 3.21 15.97 -14.45
N LEU A 9 3.84 16.23 -13.31
CA LEU A 9 4.25 15.19 -12.36
C LEU A 9 3.04 14.43 -11.79
N CYS A 10 1.96 15.14 -11.47
CA CYS A 10 0.73 14.54 -10.95
C CYS A 10 0.06 13.64 -12.00
N LEU A 11 0.01 14.09 -13.26
CA LEU A 11 -0.48 13.29 -14.39
C LEU A 11 0.40 12.07 -14.67
N ALA A 12 1.73 12.21 -14.58
CA ALA A 12 2.65 11.09 -14.76
C ALA A 12 2.49 10.02 -13.67
N VAL A 13 2.30 10.43 -12.41
CA VAL A 13 2.04 9.52 -11.30
C VAL A 13 0.67 8.82 -11.44
N LEU A 14 -0.35 9.55 -11.89
CA LEU A 14 -1.67 8.98 -12.20
C LEU A 14 -1.61 7.97 -13.35
N ALA A 15 -0.89 8.29 -14.43
CA ALA A 15 -0.71 7.38 -15.56
C ALA A 15 0.04 6.10 -15.16
N GLN A 16 1.05 6.20 -14.29
CA GLN A 16 1.75 5.02 -13.77
C GLN A 16 0.86 4.15 -12.85
N SER A 17 -0.04 4.76 -12.08
CA SER A 17 -0.97 4.02 -11.23
C SER A 17 -1.98 3.17 -12.03
N ALA A 18 -2.32 3.59 -13.25
CA ALA A 18 -3.21 2.84 -14.14
C ALA A 18 -2.54 1.58 -14.71
N LEU A 19 -1.22 1.60 -14.97
CA LEU A 19 -0.50 0.49 -15.60
C LEU A 19 -0.22 -0.70 -14.64
N ILE A 20 -0.16 -0.46 -13.33
CA ILE A 20 0.18 -1.50 -12.34
C ILE A 20 -1.04 -2.41 -12.03
N VAL A 21 -2.26 -1.97 -12.36
CA VAL A 21 -3.50 -2.71 -12.08
C VAL A 21 -3.75 -3.87 -13.05
N ASP A 22 -3.26 -3.82 -14.28
CA ASP A 22 -3.63 -4.80 -15.33
C ASP A 22 -2.67 -6.00 -15.48
N ALA A 23 -1.49 -6.00 -14.86
CA ALA A 23 -0.48 -7.03 -15.10
C ALA A 23 -0.60 -8.33 -14.26
N GLN A 24 -1.62 -8.49 -13.41
CA GLN A 24 -1.79 -9.70 -12.56
C GLN A 24 -2.92 -10.65 -12.98
N THR A 25 -3.07 -10.87 -14.28
CA THR A 25 -3.78 -12.03 -14.84
C THR A 25 -2.78 -13.11 -15.26
N ARG A 26 -2.26 -13.92 -14.32
CA ARG A 26 -1.56 -15.16 -14.71
C ARG A 26 -1.66 -16.29 -13.68
N HIS A 27 -2.41 -17.30 -14.12
CA HIS A 27 -2.42 -18.73 -13.78
C HIS A 27 -2.33 -19.18 -12.31
N ARG A 28 -3.42 -19.82 -11.88
CA ARG A 28 -3.57 -20.51 -10.59
C ARG A 28 -2.69 -21.76 -10.51
N HIS A 29 -1.39 -21.60 -10.26
CA HIS A 29 -0.66 -22.66 -9.56
C HIS A 29 -1.02 -22.59 -8.08
N LYS A 30 -1.56 -23.68 -7.52
CA LYS A 30 -1.77 -23.84 -6.07
C LYS A 30 -0.38 -23.87 -5.41
N SER A 31 0.19 -22.70 -5.14
CA SER A 31 1.50 -22.66 -4.48
C SER A 31 1.36 -23.24 -3.08
N LYS A 32 2.29 -24.13 -2.72
CA LYS A 32 2.39 -24.74 -1.38
C LYS A 32 2.81 -23.71 -0.31
N PHE A 33 3.06 -22.45 -0.69
CA PHE A 33 3.38 -21.37 0.23
C PHE A 33 2.17 -21.06 1.11
N GLY A 34 2.38 -21.16 2.43
CA GLY A 34 1.40 -20.76 3.43
C GLY A 34 0.83 -19.38 3.11
N ARG A 35 -0.50 -19.23 3.20
CA ARG A 35 -1.19 -17.99 2.75
C ARG A 35 -0.71 -16.73 3.49
N LYS A 36 -0.15 -16.88 4.71
CA LYS A 36 0.54 -15.81 5.45
C LYS A 36 1.88 -15.43 4.79
N ALA A 37 2.68 -16.43 4.40
CA ALA A 37 3.91 -16.22 3.64
C ALA A 37 3.63 -15.54 2.30
N ARG A 38 2.48 -15.81 1.67
CA ARG A 38 2.05 -15.07 0.46
C ARG A 38 1.65 -13.61 0.74
N THR A 39 1.24 -13.26 1.95
CA THR A 39 1.01 -11.85 2.33
C THR A 39 2.36 -11.17 2.52
N ALA A 40 3.26 -11.80 3.27
CA ALA A 40 4.62 -11.32 3.49
C ALA A 40 5.39 -11.17 2.17
N ALA A 41 5.31 -12.15 1.26
CA ALA A 41 5.98 -12.11 -0.03
C ALA A 41 5.46 -11.00 -0.95
N ILE A 42 4.16 -10.67 -0.89
CA ILE A 42 3.63 -9.52 -1.65
C ILE A 42 4.16 -8.21 -1.08
N ILE A 43 4.17 -8.07 0.25
CA ILE A 43 4.69 -6.87 0.91
C ILE A 43 6.18 -6.72 0.64
N ALA A 44 6.96 -7.80 0.82
CA ALA A 44 8.39 -7.84 0.58
C ALA A 44 8.73 -7.64 -0.90
N GLY A 45 7.94 -8.21 -1.82
CA GLY A 45 8.09 -7.98 -3.26
C GLY A 45 7.82 -6.52 -3.63
N GLY A 46 6.75 -5.92 -3.10
CA GLY A 46 6.46 -4.50 -3.27
C GLY A 46 7.55 -3.62 -2.67
N ALA A 47 8.07 -3.97 -1.49
CA ALA A 47 9.19 -3.28 -0.85
C ALA A 47 10.46 -3.38 -1.70
N GLY A 48 10.78 -4.57 -2.25
CA GLY A 48 11.94 -4.80 -3.08
C GLY A 48 11.89 -4.00 -4.38
N VAL A 49 10.77 -4.07 -5.11
CA VAL A 49 10.58 -3.27 -6.33
C VAL A 49 10.64 -1.77 -6.00
N GLY A 50 9.97 -1.35 -4.93
CA GLY A 50 10.02 0.03 -4.47
C GLY A 50 11.44 0.48 -4.09
N ALA A 51 12.22 -0.39 -3.46
CA ALA A 51 13.61 -0.12 -3.09
C ALA A 51 14.50 0.09 -4.32
N LEU A 52 14.31 -0.73 -5.35
CA LEU A 52 15.04 -0.61 -6.61
C LEU A 52 14.73 0.70 -7.33
N VAL A 53 13.46 1.15 -7.29
CA VAL A 53 13.04 2.37 -8.01
C VAL A 53 13.34 3.65 -7.23
N GLY A 54 13.16 3.65 -5.91
CA GLY A 54 13.18 4.87 -5.10
C GLY A 54 13.99 4.76 -3.80
N GLY A 55 14.87 3.76 -3.68
CA GLY A 55 15.66 3.51 -2.47
C GLY A 55 14.79 3.25 -1.24
N ALA A 56 15.26 3.63 -0.06
CA ALA A 56 14.53 3.42 1.19
C ALA A 56 13.12 4.03 1.20
N LYS A 57 12.92 5.17 0.53
CA LYS A 57 11.62 5.83 0.42
C LYS A 57 10.68 5.04 -0.47
N GLY A 58 11.16 4.62 -1.65
CA GLY A 58 10.40 3.78 -2.56
C GLY A 58 10.06 2.42 -1.95
N ALA A 59 10.94 1.85 -1.12
CA ALA A 59 10.69 0.62 -0.38
C ALA A 59 9.48 0.76 0.57
N ALA A 60 9.40 1.89 1.30
CA ALA A 60 8.27 2.18 2.18
C ALA A 60 6.96 2.35 1.39
N ILE A 61 7.00 3.03 0.24
CA ILE A 61 5.85 3.20 -0.66
C ILE A 61 5.38 1.85 -1.19
N GLY A 62 6.32 1.04 -1.70
CA GLY A 62 6.03 -0.27 -2.27
C GLY A 62 5.54 -1.27 -1.24
N ALA A 63 6.15 -1.31 -0.06
CA ALA A 63 5.70 -2.14 1.06
C ALA A 63 4.30 -1.73 1.54
N GLY A 64 4.06 -0.43 1.68
CA GLY A 64 2.78 0.11 2.13
C GLY A 64 1.65 -0.08 1.13
N GLY A 65 1.92 0.11 -0.16
CA GLY A 65 0.93 -0.12 -1.22
C GLY A 65 0.61 -1.61 -1.40
N ALA A 66 1.64 -2.45 -1.43
CA ALA A 66 1.48 -3.89 -1.52
C ALA A 66 0.83 -4.48 -0.26
N GLY A 67 1.12 -3.93 0.92
CA GLY A 67 0.49 -4.31 2.19
C GLY A 67 -0.99 -3.97 2.25
N MET A 68 -1.37 -2.79 1.79
CA MET A 68 -2.77 -2.40 1.62
C MET A 68 -3.56 -3.43 0.80
N TYR A 69 -3.01 -3.83 -0.34
CA TYR A 69 -3.60 -4.87 -1.18
C TYR A 69 -3.61 -6.24 -0.49
N ALA A 70 -2.49 -6.64 0.10
CA ALA A 70 -2.31 -7.96 0.69
C ALA A 70 -3.18 -8.21 1.93
N PHE A 71 -3.49 -7.18 2.74
CA PHE A 71 -4.40 -7.28 3.89
C PHE A 71 -5.88 -7.16 3.51
N ASN A 72 -6.20 -6.56 2.36
CA ASN A 72 -7.58 -6.39 1.89
C ASN A 72 -8.12 -7.59 1.08
N ARG A 73 -7.23 -8.34 0.41
CA ARG A 73 -7.60 -9.50 -0.44
C ARG A 73 -8.46 -10.55 0.29
N LYS A 74 -9.40 -11.20 -0.43
CA LYS A 74 -10.29 -12.26 0.11
C LYS A 74 -9.53 -13.35 0.88
N ALA A 75 -8.34 -13.74 0.43
CA ALA A 75 -7.51 -14.75 1.08
C ALA A 75 -7.05 -14.34 2.49
N ALA A 76 -6.73 -13.06 2.72
CA ALA A 76 -6.34 -12.57 4.04
C ALA A 76 -7.52 -12.53 5.02
N ARG A 77 -8.74 -12.33 4.51
CA ARG A 77 -9.97 -12.24 5.32
C ARG A 77 -10.31 -13.52 6.06
N ARG A 78 -9.95 -14.69 5.49
CA ARG A 78 -10.27 -16.00 6.05
C ARG A 78 -9.31 -16.46 7.14
N HIS A 79 -8.14 -15.81 7.29
CA HIS A 79 -7.05 -16.34 8.10
C HIS A 79 -6.47 -15.35 9.11
N PHE A 80 -6.63 -14.05 8.86
CA PHE A 80 -6.25 -13.01 9.81
C PHE A 80 -7.49 -12.52 10.56
N LYS A 81 -7.39 -12.44 11.89
CA LYS A 81 -8.41 -11.81 12.73
C LYS A 81 -8.67 -10.38 12.25
N GLY A 82 -9.91 -9.90 12.43
CA GLY A 82 -10.30 -8.54 12.05
C GLY A 82 -9.35 -7.47 12.60
N ARG A 83 -8.85 -7.65 13.82
CA ARG A 83 -7.87 -6.77 14.47
C ARG A 83 -6.53 -6.74 13.73
N THR A 84 -5.93 -7.90 13.44
CA THR A 84 -4.64 -8.00 12.72
C THR A 84 -4.72 -7.39 11.32
N ARG A 85 -5.86 -7.56 10.64
CA ARG A 85 -6.07 -6.93 9.33
C ARG A 85 -6.16 -5.42 9.42
N THR A 86 -6.87 -4.89 10.41
CA THR A 86 -6.96 -3.44 10.62
C THR A 86 -5.58 -2.87 10.97
N ILE A 87 -4.83 -3.50 11.87
CA ILE A 87 -3.47 -3.08 12.21
C ILE A 87 -2.57 -3.14 10.97
N GLY A 88 -2.58 -4.25 10.23
CA GLY A 88 -1.78 -4.39 9.01
C GLY A 88 -2.15 -3.38 7.94
N THR A 89 -3.45 -3.07 7.78
CA THR A 89 -3.93 -2.05 6.83
C THR A 89 -3.48 -0.65 7.26
N VAL A 90 -3.60 -0.31 8.55
CA VAL A 90 -3.14 0.97 9.09
C VAL A 90 -1.62 1.10 8.94
N ALA A 91 -0.85 0.11 9.39
CA ALA A 91 0.60 0.11 9.25
C ALA A 91 1.06 0.21 7.79
N SER A 92 0.37 -0.48 6.87
CA SER A 92 0.66 -0.39 5.44
C SER A 92 0.36 1.02 4.89
N GLY A 93 -0.76 1.63 5.27
CA GLY A 93 -1.07 2.99 4.87
C GLY A 93 -0.17 4.04 5.50
N THR A 94 0.26 3.83 6.74
CA THR A 94 1.28 4.65 7.41
C THR A 94 2.61 4.57 6.67
N ALA A 95 3.08 3.36 6.33
CA ALA A 95 4.32 3.17 5.60
C ALA A 95 4.26 3.77 4.18
N LEU A 96 3.14 3.60 3.48
CA LEU A 96 2.91 4.22 2.18
C LEU A 96 2.92 5.75 2.30
N GLY A 97 2.14 6.28 3.25
CA GLY A 97 2.04 7.72 3.47
C GLY A 97 3.37 8.33 3.90
N ALA A 98 4.14 7.65 4.76
CA ALA A 98 5.47 8.06 5.18
C ALA A 98 6.46 8.04 4.02
N GLY A 99 6.41 7.00 3.18
CA GLY A 99 7.25 6.88 2.00
C GLY A 99 6.96 7.98 0.97
N VAL A 100 5.68 8.21 0.63
CA VAL A 100 5.26 9.25 -0.32
C VAL A 100 5.54 10.64 0.25
N GLY A 101 5.13 10.89 1.49
CA GLY A 101 5.34 12.16 2.16
C GLY A 101 6.83 12.46 2.37
N GLY A 102 7.65 11.45 2.64
CA GLY A 102 9.10 11.58 2.74
C GLY A 102 9.80 11.82 1.41
N ALA A 103 9.23 11.32 0.31
CA ALA A 103 9.71 11.60 -1.04
C ALA A 103 9.46 13.07 -1.42
N VAL A 104 8.28 13.62 -1.09
CA VAL A 104 7.89 14.99 -1.46
C VAL A 104 8.40 16.04 -0.47
N GLY A 105 8.28 15.78 0.83
CA GLY A 105 8.46 16.79 1.89
C GLY A 105 9.50 16.43 2.95
N HIS A 106 10.38 15.46 2.68
CA HIS A 106 11.42 15.01 3.63
C HIS A 106 10.84 14.59 4.99
N GLY A 107 11.58 14.73 6.10
CA GLY A 107 11.15 14.22 7.41
C GLY A 107 9.78 14.72 7.88
N ARG A 108 9.47 16.00 7.64
CA ARG A 108 8.15 16.57 7.98
C ARG A 108 7.05 16.03 7.08
N GLY A 109 7.33 15.92 5.78
CA GLY A 109 6.41 15.30 4.83
C GLY A 109 6.17 13.82 5.17
N ALA A 110 7.19 13.09 5.62
CA ALA A 110 7.06 11.70 6.06
C ALA A 110 6.16 11.59 7.29
N ALA A 111 6.31 12.47 8.28
CA ALA A 111 5.45 12.47 9.46
C ALA A 111 3.98 12.80 9.11
N ILE A 112 3.75 13.85 8.30
CA ILE A 112 2.40 14.24 7.86
C ILE A 112 1.77 13.15 7.00
N GLY A 113 2.54 12.60 6.07
CA GLY A 113 2.11 11.50 5.22
C GLY A 113 1.81 10.23 6.01
N ALA A 114 2.62 9.91 7.02
CA ALA A 114 2.38 8.79 7.93
C ALA A 114 1.08 8.97 8.71
N ALA A 115 0.84 10.17 9.25
CA ALA A 115 -0.37 10.50 10.00
C ALA A 115 -1.62 10.46 9.09
N ALA A 116 -1.55 11.07 7.91
CA ALA A 116 -2.63 11.05 6.91
C ALA A 116 -2.91 9.61 6.42
N GLY A 117 -1.85 8.84 6.15
CA GLY A 117 -1.92 7.44 5.77
C GLY A 117 -2.54 6.58 6.87
N ALA A 118 -2.15 6.77 8.13
CA ALA A 118 -2.74 6.08 9.28
C ALA A 118 -4.23 6.40 9.44
N GLY A 119 -4.57 7.69 9.42
CA GLY A 119 -5.93 8.19 9.57
C GLY A 119 -6.86 7.71 8.47
N GLY A 120 -6.45 7.83 7.20
CA GLY A 120 -7.22 7.36 6.05
C GLY A 120 -7.43 5.84 6.08
N SER A 121 -6.41 5.08 6.46
CA SER A 121 -6.49 3.62 6.57
C SER A 121 -7.37 3.15 7.72
N TYR A 122 -7.38 3.91 8.81
CA TYR A 122 -8.24 3.67 9.95
C TYR A 122 -9.71 3.93 9.58
N LEU A 123 -10.00 5.06 8.93
CA LEU A 123 -11.33 5.38 8.41
C LEU A 123 -11.83 4.33 7.41
N TYR A 124 -10.98 3.93 6.45
CA TYR A 124 -11.29 2.87 5.49
C TYR A 124 -11.63 1.54 6.19
N SER A 125 -10.84 1.18 7.20
CA SER A 125 -11.07 -0.03 8.00
C SER A 125 -12.36 0.04 8.80
N ARG A 126 -12.69 1.20 9.38
CA ARG A 126 -13.93 1.43 10.13
C ARG A 126 -15.15 1.35 9.23
N HIS A 127 -15.13 2.03 8.08
CA HIS A 127 -16.24 2.04 7.12
C HIS A 127 -16.53 0.63 6.58
N ARG A 128 -15.48 -0.19 6.35
CA ARG A 128 -15.65 -1.60 5.94
C ARG A 128 -16.22 -2.53 7.00
N ARG A 129 -16.17 -2.17 8.30
CA ARG A 129 -16.82 -2.95 9.36
C ARG A 129 -18.33 -2.70 9.39
N HIS A 130 -18.76 -1.47 9.13
CA HIS A 130 -20.19 -1.13 9.08
C HIS A 130 -20.93 -1.85 7.94
N ARG A 131 -20.32 -1.97 6.75
CA ARG A 131 -20.92 -2.71 5.62
C ARG A 131 -20.98 -4.25 5.78
N ARG A 132 -20.66 -4.80 6.95
CA ARG A 132 -20.81 -6.24 7.23
C ARG A 132 -21.94 -6.57 8.19
N HIS A 133 -22.59 -5.54 8.74
CA HIS A 133 -23.73 -5.66 9.65
C HIS A 133 -25.06 -5.31 8.98
N TYR A 134 -25.04 -5.00 7.69
CA TYR A 134 -26.16 -5.08 6.76
C TYR A 134 -25.86 -6.21 5.78
#